data_AF-A0A2N2JR27-F1
#
_entry.id   AF-A0A2N2JR27-F1
#
_cell.length_a   1.000
_cell.length_b   1.000
_cell.length_c   1.000
_cell.angle_alpha   90.00
_cell.angle_beta   90.00
_cell.angle_gamma   90.00
#
_symmetry.space_group_name_H-M   'P 1'
#
loop_
_entity.id
_entity.type
_entity.pdbx_description
1 polymer ?
#
loop_
_entity_poly.entity_id
_entity_poly.type
_entity_poly.pdbx_seq_one_letter_code
_entity_poly.pdbx_strand_id
1 'polypeptide(L)'
;FGEKVAAGEKSEEYQIRLETDEKAVKIVTVHVSKGLEYPIVFCPYMWGGIKTDADIATFHDSFVMVKDFGSDQIESHRVLSEKETLAEGLRLLYVALTRAKYRCYLVAGKINDKTGKNRPETSPVSYLFHAPEEIRTVDDLVSRLAAEIRKLTAPDMEKQLEEIAGKADGAISVVPMPAADGSPTYVPSRDEGKPLTSRKPAAAIDRDWRVASFTSFSKRDAEFVELPDRDETGGDYPASDMAAAGEEPGGMSIFTFPKGAQAGIFMHGLFEDLDFSRADGEKVDELVLKRLEKSGYSAEWQPHIRGMVGKVVSTPIQTPSGSFSLCDLRKGSWIAELEFFFPLRFITSDLLSQCLRKWSGHTNAADLLQVCSSLGFRPVRGMLRGFMDMVFEHGGKFYLLDWKSNHLGNRPEDYSREKLGRAMGKNLYPLQYLLYTVALNRYLSLRVRDYDYDTCFGGVLYVFLRGVSPENGGETGVFRDIPPVAMVRELTELLVEADARGEEL
;
A
#
# COMPACT_ATOMS: atom_id res chain seq x y z
N PHE A 1 -26.52 -7.86 -0.56
CA PHE A 1 -25.18 -8.44 -0.35
C PHE A 1 -24.17 -7.63 -1.14
N GLY A 2 -23.72 -6.53 -0.57
CA GLY A 2 -22.61 -5.75 -1.07
C GLY A 2 -21.55 -5.75 0.01
N GLU A 3 -20.64 -6.71 -0.05
CA GLU A 3 -19.48 -6.78 0.83
C GLU A 3 -18.61 -5.55 0.57
N LYS A 4 -18.64 -4.61 1.51
CA LYS A 4 -17.58 -3.62 1.66
C LYS A 4 -16.38 -4.33 2.25
N VAL A 5 -15.50 -4.81 1.38
CA VAL A 5 -14.12 -5.15 1.75
C VAL A 5 -13.45 -3.85 2.18
N ALA A 6 -12.96 -3.82 3.41
CA ALA A 6 -12.13 -2.76 3.94
C ALA A 6 -10.86 -2.65 3.08
N ALA A 7 -10.82 -1.65 2.20
CA ALA A 7 -9.58 -1.27 1.53
C ALA A 7 -8.68 -0.58 2.57
N GLY A 8 -7.52 -1.18 2.83
CA GLY A 8 -6.50 -0.66 3.73
C GLY A 8 -6.04 0.75 3.35
N GLU A 9 -5.54 1.48 4.35
CA GLU A 9 -4.98 2.82 4.25
C GLU A 9 -3.96 2.91 3.10
N LYS A 10 -4.31 3.67 2.06
CA LYS A 10 -3.41 4.00 0.95
C LYS A 10 -2.59 5.21 1.33
N SER A 11 -1.27 5.10 1.33
CA SER A 11 -0.38 6.26 1.33
C SER A 11 -0.50 6.98 -0.01
N GLU A 12 -1.01 8.22 0.00
CA GLU A 12 -1.26 9.05 -1.19
C GLU A 12 0.00 9.77 -1.74
N GLU A 13 1.22 9.38 -1.34
CA GLU A 13 2.46 10.04 -1.82
C GLU A 13 2.70 9.92 -3.34
N TYR A 14 1.96 9.08 -4.08
CA TYR A 14 2.19 8.84 -5.51
C TYR A 14 0.94 8.92 -6.39
N GLN A 15 0.00 9.83 -6.10
CA GLN A 15 -0.84 10.35 -7.18
C GLN A 15 -0.05 11.43 -7.92
N ILE A 16 0.27 11.19 -9.19
CA ILE A 16 0.74 12.21 -10.12
C ILE A 16 -0.30 13.33 -10.11
N ARG A 17 0.00 14.40 -9.35
CA ARG A 17 -0.78 15.64 -9.39
C ARG A 17 -0.50 16.26 -10.76
N LEU A 18 -1.43 16.11 -11.69
CA LEU A 18 -1.48 17.04 -12.80
C LEU A 18 -1.63 18.46 -12.20
N GLU A 19 -0.73 19.38 -12.55
CA GLU A 19 -0.74 20.78 -12.10
C GLU A 19 -2.08 21.50 -12.35
N THR A 20 -2.96 20.94 -13.18
CA THR A 20 -4.27 21.48 -13.53
C THR A 20 -5.34 21.40 -12.41
N ASP A 21 -5.18 20.55 -11.40
CA ASP A 21 -6.23 20.36 -10.36
C ASP A 21 -6.13 21.33 -9.18
N GLU A 22 -5.08 22.16 -9.10
CA GLU A 22 -4.92 23.12 -8.00
C GLU A 22 -6.04 24.18 -7.97
N LYS A 23 -6.68 24.43 -9.13
CA LYS A 23 -7.81 25.36 -9.28
C LYS A 23 -9.18 24.70 -9.14
N ALA A 24 -9.25 23.38 -8.96
CA ALA A 24 -10.51 22.64 -8.90
C ALA A 24 -11.03 22.47 -7.46
N VAL A 25 -12.35 22.32 -7.32
CA VAL A 25 -12.99 21.95 -6.05
C VAL A 25 -12.66 20.48 -5.77
N LYS A 26 -11.99 20.21 -4.64
CA LYS A 26 -11.63 18.87 -4.22
C LYS A 26 -12.78 18.23 -3.44
N ILE A 27 -13.27 17.09 -3.91
CA ILE A 27 -14.28 16.29 -3.23
C ILE A 27 -13.57 15.12 -2.55
N VAL A 28 -13.50 15.17 -1.22
CA VAL A 28 -12.87 14.14 -0.40
C VAL A 28 -13.87 13.61 0.63
N THR A 29 -13.68 12.37 1.07
CA THR A 29 -14.45 11.84 2.20
C THR A 29 -13.85 12.31 3.52
N VAL A 30 -14.65 12.35 4.59
CA VAL A 30 -14.17 12.77 5.92
C VAL A 30 -12.99 11.91 6.40
N HIS A 31 -13.05 10.60 6.17
CA HIS A 31 -11.97 9.68 6.53
C HIS A 31 -10.66 10.01 5.81
N VAL A 32 -10.73 10.24 4.49
CA VAL A 32 -9.55 10.61 3.66
C VAL A 32 -8.98 11.97 4.07
N SER A 33 -9.82 12.87 4.60
CA SER A 33 -9.35 14.18 5.04
C SER A 33 -8.53 14.19 6.33
N LYS A 34 -8.48 13.08 7.08
CA LYS A 34 -7.79 13.00 8.37
C LYS A 34 -6.29 13.28 8.20
N GLY A 35 -5.76 14.23 8.97
CA GLY A 35 -4.36 14.68 8.85
C GLY A 35 -4.10 15.71 7.74
N LEU A 36 -5.08 15.97 6.87
CA LEU A 36 -5.00 17.00 5.83
C LEU A 36 -5.63 18.30 6.28
N GLU A 37 -5.21 19.42 5.69
CA GLU A 37 -5.80 20.74 5.92
C GLU A 37 -6.14 21.44 4.59
N TYR A 38 -7.22 22.21 4.60
CA TYR A 38 -7.68 22.97 3.45
C TYR A 38 -7.97 24.42 3.85
N PRO A 39 -7.69 25.41 2.98
CA PRO A 39 -8.01 26.81 3.25
C PRO A 39 -9.49 27.04 3.63
N ILE A 40 -10.40 26.46 2.83
CA ILE A 40 -11.85 26.58 2.98
C ILE A 40 -12.46 25.18 2.84
N VAL A 41 -13.35 24.81 3.76
CA VAL A 41 -14.03 23.50 3.77
C VAL A 41 -15.53 23.69 3.77
N PHE A 42 -16.23 22.90 2.94
CA PHE A 42 -17.68 22.80 2.93
C PHE A 42 -18.09 21.40 3.42
N CYS A 43 -18.94 21.35 4.44
CA CYS A 43 -19.51 20.15 5.04
C CYS A 43 -21.04 20.10 4.80
N PRO A 44 -21.49 19.78 3.58
CA PRO A 44 -22.90 19.88 3.20
C PRO A 44 -23.81 18.76 3.73
N TYR A 45 -23.24 17.65 4.23
CA TYR A 45 -23.97 16.41 4.52
C TYR A 45 -23.81 15.88 5.95
N MET A 46 -23.35 16.70 6.89
CA MET A 46 -23.11 16.27 8.28
C MET A 46 -24.39 16.18 9.14
N TRP A 47 -25.56 16.41 8.53
CA TRP A 47 -26.88 16.27 9.15
C TRP A 47 -27.42 14.82 9.17
N GLY A 48 -26.65 13.86 8.65
CA GLY A 48 -27.03 12.45 8.62
C GLY A 48 -27.07 11.80 10.01
N GLY A 49 -28.12 11.02 10.27
CA GLY A 49 -28.27 10.24 11.49
C GLY A 49 -27.40 8.98 11.55
N ILE A 50 -27.34 8.35 12.72
CA ILE A 50 -26.78 7.01 12.82
C ILE A 50 -27.60 6.02 11.98
N LYS A 51 -26.91 5.06 11.36
CA LYS A 51 -27.54 3.93 10.66
C LYS A 51 -27.46 2.72 11.56
N THR A 52 -28.61 2.12 11.82
CA THR A 52 -28.69 0.88 12.59
C THR A 52 -29.03 -0.26 11.64
N ASP A 53 -28.35 -1.40 11.83
CA ASP A 53 -28.78 -2.67 11.28
C ASP A 53 -29.79 -3.28 12.27
N ALA A 54 -30.92 -3.77 11.76
CA ALA A 54 -31.97 -4.32 12.62
C ALA A 54 -31.56 -5.70 13.18
N ASP A 55 -30.71 -6.42 12.45
CA ASP A 55 -30.45 -7.84 12.70
C ASP A 55 -29.09 -8.09 13.36
N ILE A 56 -28.21 -7.08 13.43
CA ILE A 56 -26.85 -7.21 13.94
C ILE A 56 -26.48 -6.02 14.83
N ALA A 57 -26.07 -6.29 16.08
CA ALA A 57 -25.47 -5.29 16.96
C ALA A 57 -23.95 -5.48 17.03
N THR A 58 -23.18 -4.43 16.74
CA THR A 58 -21.71 -4.42 16.87
C THR A 58 -21.32 -3.39 17.91
N PHE A 59 -20.65 -3.83 18.96
CA PHE A 59 -20.26 -3.01 20.11
C PHE A 59 -19.01 -3.60 20.79
N HIS A 60 -18.44 -2.88 21.73
CA HIS A 60 -17.33 -3.35 22.55
C HIS A 60 -17.82 -3.69 23.97
N ASP A 61 -17.57 -4.91 24.41
CA ASP A 61 -17.68 -5.31 25.81
C ASP A 61 -16.28 -5.50 26.39
N SER A 62 -15.96 -4.74 27.44
CA SER A 62 -14.67 -4.88 28.14
C SER A 62 -13.45 -4.83 27.20
N PHE A 63 -13.49 -3.92 26.21
CA PHE A 63 -12.49 -3.72 25.14
C PHE A 63 -12.40 -4.83 24.08
N VAL A 64 -13.32 -5.79 24.10
CA VAL A 64 -13.43 -6.83 23.08
C VAL A 64 -14.56 -6.48 22.13
N MET A 65 -14.29 -6.53 20.83
CA MET A 65 -15.33 -6.33 19.81
C MET A 65 -16.28 -7.53 19.80
N VAL A 66 -17.56 -7.28 20.05
CA VAL A 66 -18.65 -8.26 20.01
C VAL A 66 -19.56 -7.97 18.83
N LYS A 67 -19.90 -9.01 18.08
CA LYS A 67 -20.96 -8.99 17.07
C LYS A 67 -22.07 -9.94 17.48
N ASP A 68 -23.21 -9.39 17.82
CA ASP A 68 -24.40 -10.15 18.18
C ASP A 68 -25.32 -10.28 16.96
N PHE A 69 -25.68 -11.51 16.62
CA PHE A 69 -26.52 -11.88 15.47
C PHE A 69 -27.96 -12.25 15.88
N GLY A 70 -28.39 -11.92 17.10
CA GLY A 70 -29.75 -12.14 17.58
C GLY A 70 -29.85 -12.92 18.89
N SER A 71 -29.00 -12.62 19.86
CA SER A 71 -29.09 -13.18 21.21
C SER A 71 -30.34 -12.70 21.95
N ASP A 72 -30.68 -13.34 23.07
CA ASP A 72 -31.76 -12.90 23.96
C ASP A 72 -31.53 -11.48 24.54
N GLN A 73 -30.31 -10.95 24.45
CA GLN A 73 -29.91 -9.62 24.93
C GLN A 73 -29.69 -8.61 23.79
N ILE A 74 -30.15 -8.92 22.57
CA ILE A 74 -29.93 -8.08 21.38
C ILE A 74 -30.40 -6.63 21.56
N GLU A 75 -31.50 -6.39 22.28
CA GLU A 75 -32.01 -5.03 22.52
C GLU A 75 -31.05 -4.19 23.38
N SER A 76 -30.48 -4.78 24.45
CA SER A 76 -29.46 -4.10 25.26
C SER A 76 -28.16 -3.88 24.50
N HIS A 77 -27.75 -4.85 23.67
CA HIS A 77 -26.57 -4.72 22.81
C HIS A 77 -26.76 -3.67 21.71
N ARG A 78 -27.99 -3.50 21.21
CA ARG A 78 -28.31 -2.46 20.24
C ARG A 78 -28.12 -1.07 20.82
N VAL A 79 -28.54 -0.84 22.07
CA VAL A 79 -28.33 0.45 22.75
C VAL A 79 -26.83 0.80 22.84
N LEU A 80 -25.97 -0.18 23.15
CA LEU A 80 -24.52 0.01 23.18
C LEU A 80 -23.97 0.30 21.78
N SER A 81 -24.38 -0.48 20.77
CA SER A 81 -23.97 -0.27 19.38
C SER A 81 -24.36 1.11 18.85
N GLU A 82 -25.57 1.58 19.16
CA GLU A 82 -26.06 2.90 18.76
C GLU A 82 -25.24 4.02 19.39
N LYS A 83 -24.94 3.89 20.69
CA LYS A 83 -24.10 4.84 21.43
C LYS A 83 -22.69 4.92 20.85
N GLU A 84 -22.07 3.78 20.55
CA GLU A 84 -20.75 3.74 19.90
C GLU A 84 -20.78 4.34 18.48
N THR A 85 -21.84 4.07 17.72
CA THR A 85 -22.00 4.63 16.37
C THR A 85 -22.15 6.15 16.41
N LEU A 86 -22.91 6.68 17.37
CA LEU A 86 -23.01 8.13 17.58
C LEU A 86 -21.65 8.72 18.01
N ALA A 87 -20.93 8.05 18.91
CA ALA A 87 -19.60 8.47 19.34
C ALA A 87 -18.61 8.53 18.17
N GLU A 88 -18.65 7.55 17.27
CA GLU A 88 -17.85 7.58 16.04
C GLU A 88 -18.28 8.71 15.10
N GLY A 89 -19.59 8.92 14.93
CA GLY A 89 -20.10 10.06 14.18
C GLY A 89 -19.61 11.41 14.72
N LEU A 90 -19.49 11.55 16.05
CA LEU A 90 -18.92 12.74 16.70
C LEU A 90 -17.42 12.90 16.41
N ARG A 91 -16.64 11.82 16.39
CA ARG A 91 -15.23 11.86 15.99
C ARG A 91 -15.07 12.29 14.54
N LEU A 92 -15.91 11.78 13.64
CA LEU A 92 -15.92 12.19 12.24
C LEU A 92 -16.32 13.65 12.07
N LEU A 93 -17.31 14.13 12.84
CA LEU A 93 -17.66 15.56 12.86
C LEU A 93 -16.47 16.41 13.30
N TYR A 94 -15.78 16.01 14.37
CA TYR A 94 -14.56 16.69 14.82
C TYR A 94 -13.48 16.73 13.74
N VAL A 95 -13.23 15.60 13.07
CA VAL A 95 -12.27 15.55 11.95
C VAL A 95 -12.69 16.55 10.87
N ALA A 96 -13.93 16.50 10.40
CA ALA A 96 -14.44 17.36 9.32
C ALA A 96 -14.31 18.86 9.66
N LEU A 97 -14.70 19.26 10.87
CA LEU A 97 -14.65 20.66 11.30
C LEU A 97 -13.22 21.18 11.46
N THR A 98 -12.28 20.31 11.87
CA THR A 98 -10.87 20.67 12.06
C THR A 98 -10.03 20.64 10.79
N ARG A 99 -10.63 20.37 9.61
CA ARG A 99 -9.90 20.39 8.33
C ARG A 99 -9.70 21.81 7.79
N ALA A 100 -10.48 22.78 8.27
CA ALA A 100 -10.47 24.14 7.74
C ALA A 100 -9.40 24.99 8.42
N LYS A 101 -8.54 25.63 7.62
CA LYS A 101 -7.54 26.60 8.11
C LYS A 101 -8.11 28.00 8.31
N TYR A 102 -8.95 28.47 7.36
CA TYR A 102 -9.49 29.82 7.40
C TYR A 102 -11.01 29.84 7.57
N ARG A 103 -11.74 28.94 6.91
CA ARG A 103 -13.21 28.96 6.95
C ARG A 103 -13.84 27.58 6.78
N CYS A 104 -14.77 27.24 7.66
CA CYS A 104 -15.60 26.04 7.56
C CYS A 104 -17.06 26.45 7.34
N TYR A 105 -17.72 25.84 6.36
CA TYR A 105 -19.16 25.95 6.15
C TYR A 105 -19.82 24.63 6.53
N LEU A 106 -20.58 24.61 7.61
CA LEU A 106 -21.34 23.46 8.05
C LEU A 106 -22.81 23.64 7.69
N VAL A 107 -23.40 22.66 7.03
CA VAL A 107 -24.86 22.60 6.82
C VAL A 107 -25.46 21.68 7.88
N ALA A 108 -26.37 22.24 8.68
CA ALA A 108 -27.04 21.57 9.77
C ALA A 108 -28.56 21.74 9.64
N GLY A 109 -29.32 20.74 10.10
CA GLY A 109 -30.78 20.84 10.18
C GLY A 109 -31.48 19.48 10.12
N LYS A 110 -32.79 19.50 10.33
CA LYS A 110 -33.68 18.34 10.19
C LYS A 110 -33.97 18.04 8.72
N ILE A 111 -32.94 17.63 7.99
CA ILE A 111 -33.04 17.35 6.56
C ILE A 111 -33.35 15.86 6.37
N ASN A 112 -34.49 15.58 5.76
CA ASN A 112 -34.89 14.23 5.39
C ASN A 112 -34.50 13.94 3.94
N ASP A 113 -34.08 12.71 3.67
CA ASP A 113 -33.83 12.26 2.31
C ASP A 113 -35.10 11.67 1.68
N LYS A 114 -35.14 11.57 0.35
CA LYS A 114 -36.29 11.02 -0.37
C LYS A 114 -36.57 9.55 -0.04
N THR A 115 -35.60 8.84 0.54
CA THR A 115 -35.73 7.42 0.87
C THR A 115 -36.36 7.17 2.24
N GLY A 116 -36.47 8.21 3.08
CA GLY A 116 -36.98 8.11 4.46
C GLY A 116 -36.07 7.31 5.39
N LYS A 117 -34.83 7.00 4.96
CA LYS A 117 -33.87 6.23 5.74
C LYS A 117 -32.94 7.11 6.57
N ASN A 118 -32.88 8.41 6.29
CA ASN A 118 -32.12 9.32 7.13
C ASN A 118 -32.86 9.62 8.45
N ARG A 119 -32.11 9.67 9.55
CA ARG A 119 -32.60 9.99 10.89
C ARG A 119 -31.89 11.24 11.44
N PRO A 120 -32.16 12.45 10.92
CA PRO A 120 -31.41 13.65 11.32
C PRO A 120 -31.52 13.95 12.83
N GLU A 121 -32.55 13.44 13.50
CA GLU A 121 -32.74 13.51 14.94
C GLU A 121 -31.67 12.76 15.75
N THR A 122 -30.95 11.82 15.15
CA THR A 122 -29.82 11.11 15.78
C THR A 122 -28.46 11.54 15.20
N SER A 123 -28.40 12.68 14.49
CA SER A 123 -27.13 13.15 13.92
C SER A 123 -26.18 13.68 15.00
N PRO A 124 -24.85 13.58 14.79
CA PRO A 124 -23.86 14.18 15.68
C PRO A 124 -24.04 15.69 15.87
N VAL A 125 -24.53 16.38 14.83
CA VAL A 125 -24.81 17.82 14.87
C VAL A 125 -26.01 18.13 15.77
N SER A 126 -27.08 17.34 15.67
CA SER A 126 -28.25 17.44 16.58
C SER A 126 -27.84 17.17 18.03
N TYR A 127 -26.97 16.19 18.26
CA TYR A 127 -26.43 15.92 19.59
C TYR A 127 -25.61 17.11 20.13
N LEU A 128 -24.75 17.71 19.31
CA LEU A 128 -23.85 18.76 19.77
C LEU A 128 -24.60 20.06 20.14
N PHE A 129 -25.55 20.49 19.30
CA PHE A 129 -26.21 21.79 19.46
C PHE A 129 -27.51 21.76 20.26
N HIS A 130 -28.20 20.61 20.29
CA HIS A 130 -29.60 20.56 20.76
C HIS A 130 -29.86 19.47 21.80
N ALA A 131 -28.89 18.62 22.15
CA ALA A 131 -29.06 17.63 23.21
C ALA A 131 -29.07 18.30 24.60
N PRO A 132 -30.11 18.08 25.43
CA PRO A 132 -30.08 18.46 26.84
C PRO A 132 -28.93 17.76 27.60
N GLU A 133 -28.40 18.37 28.65
CA GLU A 133 -27.31 17.76 29.44
C GLU A 133 -27.78 16.48 30.13
N GLU A 134 -29.06 16.41 30.51
CA GLU A 134 -29.65 15.29 31.24
C GLU A 134 -29.67 13.99 30.42
N ILE A 135 -29.69 14.07 29.09
CA ILE A 135 -29.71 12.87 28.24
C ILE A 135 -28.32 12.33 27.95
N ARG A 136 -27.25 13.13 28.14
CA ARG A 136 -25.87 12.74 27.78
C ARG A 136 -25.30 11.63 28.65
N THR A 137 -25.88 11.41 29.82
CA THR A 137 -25.42 10.40 30.80
C THR A 137 -26.28 9.14 30.83
N VAL A 138 -27.37 9.10 30.05
CA VAL A 138 -28.29 7.95 30.02
C VAL A 138 -27.78 6.86 29.07
N ASP A 139 -28.02 5.59 29.41
CA ASP A 139 -27.60 4.46 28.60
C ASP A 139 -28.27 4.45 27.21
N ASP A 140 -29.59 4.63 27.17
CA ASP A 140 -30.38 4.76 25.93
C ASP A 140 -30.34 6.20 25.36
N LEU A 141 -29.12 6.72 25.21
CA LEU A 141 -28.86 8.09 24.75
C LEU A 141 -29.52 8.37 23.39
N VAL A 142 -29.36 7.46 22.43
CA VAL A 142 -29.76 7.71 21.04
C VAL A 142 -31.28 7.80 20.88
N SER A 143 -32.03 6.90 21.50
CA SER A 143 -33.50 6.93 21.44
C SER A 143 -34.05 8.17 22.13
N ARG A 144 -33.48 8.56 23.28
CA ARG A 144 -33.86 9.79 23.99
C ARG A 144 -33.53 11.05 23.20
N LEU A 145 -32.35 11.10 22.59
CA LEU A 145 -31.96 12.18 21.68
C LEU A 145 -32.98 12.29 20.55
N ALA A 146 -33.32 11.18 19.89
CA ALA A 146 -34.30 11.17 18.81
C ALA A 146 -35.67 11.74 19.27
N ALA A 147 -36.13 11.36 20.46
CA ALA A 147 -37.40 11.82 21.02
C ALA A 147 -37.39 13.33 21.32
N GLU A 148 -36.32 13.85 21.92
CA GLU A 148 -36.20 15.28 22.24
C GLU A 148 -36.08 16.12 20.98
N ILE A 149 -35.20 15.74 20.06
CA ILE A 149 -35.00 16.49 18.81
C ILE A 149 -36.29 16.51 17.99
N ARG A 150 -37.10 15.44 17.98
CA ARG A 150 -38.39 15.44 17.27
C ARG A 150 -39.39 16.47 17.81
N LYS A 151 -39.35 16.80 19.10
CA LYS A 151 -40.25 17.78 19.73
C LYS A 151 -39.89 19.23 19.39
N LEU A 152 -38.61 19.50 19.11
CA LEU A 152 -38.13 20.87 18.87
C LEU A 152 -38.71 21.47 17.57
N THR A 153 -39.22 22.68 17.64
CA THR A 153 -39.57 23.46 16.45
C THR A 153 -38.37 24.27 15.95
N ALA A 154 -38.47 24.84 14.74
CA ALA A 154 -37.40 25.72 14.22
C ALA A 154 -37.14 26.93 15.15
N PRO A 155 -38.16 27.63 15.69
CA PRO A 155 -37.94 28.66 16.70
C PRO A 155 -37.23 28.17 17.97
N ASP A 156 -37.54 26.96 18.44
CA ASP A 156 -36.86 26.40 19.62
C ASP A 156 -35.36 26.15 19.35
N MET A 157 -35.05 25.63 18.16
CA MET A 157 -33.67 25.41 17.72
C MET A 157 -32.90 26.73 17.56
N GLU A 158 -33.54 27.75 16.99
CA GLU A 158 -32.96 29.09 16.86
C GLU A 158 -32.65 29.70 18.22
N LYS A 159 -33.60 29.64 19.16
CA LYS A 159 -33.40 30.10 20.54
C LYS A 159 -32.23 29.38 21.23
N GLN A 160 -32.09 28.06 21.06
CA GLN A 160 -30.96 27.31 21.61
C GLN A 160 -29.61 27.77 21.03
N LEU A 161 -29.56 28.10 19.73
CA LEU A 161 -28.36 28.67 19.12
C LEU A 161 -28.05 30.07 19.64
N GLU A 162 -29.07 30.90 19.89
CA GLU A 162 -28.91 32.21 20.52
C GLU A 162 -28.37 32.11 21.95
N GLU A 163 -28.84 31.13 22.73
CA GLU A 163 -28.31 30.86 24.07
C GLU A 163 -26.84 30.43 24.04
N ILE A 164 -26.43 29.64 23.06
CA ILE A 164 -25.02 29.28 22.82
C ILE A 164 -24.22 30.54 22.46
N ALA A 165 -24.74 31.37 21.56
CA ALA A 165 -24.09 32.61 21.15
C ALA A 165 -23.91 33.60 22.32
N GLY A 166 -24.91 33.71 23.19
CA GLY A 166 -24.86 34.55 24.40
C GLY A 166 -23.78 34.13 25.40
N LYS A 167 -23.38 32.85 25.40
CA LYS A 167 -22.30 32.32 26.25
C LYS A 167 -20.91 32.45 25.61
N ALA A 168 -20.83 32.80 24.33
CA ALA A 168 -19.61 32.73 23.54
C ALA A 168 -18.80 34.04 23.49
N ASP A 169 -19.12 35.03 24.33
CA ASP A 169 -18.40 36.32 24.44
C ASP A 169 -18.11 37.00 23.09
N GLY A 170 -19.14 37.03 22.22
CA GLY A 170 -19.04 37.64 20.88
C GLY A 170 -18.35 36.78 19.81
N ALA A 171 -17.86 35.59 20.13
CA ALA A 171 -17.24 34.68 19.17
C ALA A 171 -18.24 33.97 18.23
N ILE A 172 -19.52 33.95 18.60
CA ILE A 172 -20.60 33.33 17.81
C ILE A 172 -21.70 34.37 17.55
N SER A 173 -22.15 34.43 16.30
CA SER A 173 -23.30 35.25 15.90
C SER A 173 -24.36 34.37 15.23
N VAL A 174 -25.62 34.53 15.65
CA VAL A 174 -26.78 33.95 14.96
C VAL A 174 -27.35 35.04 14.06
N VAL A 175 -27.40 34.75 12.75
CA VAL A 175 -27.92 35.69 11.75
C VAL A 175 -28.86 34.95 10.80
N PRO A 176 -29.94 35.61 10.34
CA PRO A 176 -30.82 35.01 9.34
C PRO A 176 -30.04 34.76 8.04
N MET A 177 -30.44 33.73 7.30
CA MET A 177 -29.88 33.45 5.98
C MET A 177 -30.09 34.68 5.09
N PRO A 178 -29.07 35.12 4.32
CA PRO A 178 -29.22 36.26 3.42
C PRO A 178 -30.40 36.05 2.47
N ALA A 179 -31.16 37.10 2.20
CA ALA A 179 -32.17 37.07 1.15
C ALA A 179 -31.50 36.72 -0.19
N ALA A 180 -32.17 35.91 -1.01
CA ALA A 180 -31.70 35.62 -2.35
C ALA A 180 -31.50 36.94 -3.11
N ASP A 181 -30.31 37.13 -3.68
CA ASP A 181 -29.88 38.34 -4.37
C ASP A 181 -30.47 38.48 -5.80
N GLY A 182 -31.50 37.69 -6.11
CA GLY A 182 -32.08 37.60 -7.45
C GLY A 182 -31.20 36.84 -8.45
N SER A 183 -30.09 36.22 -8.00
CA SER A 183 -29.34 35.29 -8.85
C SER A 183 -30.25 34.15 -9.33
N PRO A 184 -30.08 33.70 -10.59
CA PRO A 184 -30.90 32.62 -11.12
C PRO A 184 -30.66 31.37 -10.27
N THR A 185 -31.72 30.86 -9.64
CA THR A 185 -31.69 29.57 -8.96
C THR A 185 -31.16 28.53 -9.94
N TYR A 186 -30.17 27.74 -9.53
CA TYR A 186 -29.69 26.64 -10.35
C TYR A 186 -30.88 25.70 -10.64
N VAL A 187 -31.33 25.72 -11.89
CA VAL A 187 -32.28 24.74 -12.40
C VAL A 187 -31.43 23.65 -13.05
N PRO A 188 -31.33 22.45 -12.46
CA PRO A 188 -30.67 21.36 -13.14
C PRO A 188 -31.36 21.17 -14.49
N SER A 189 -30.58 21.08 -15.58
CA SER A 189 -31.11 20.71 -16.89
C SER A 189 -31.86 19.40 -16.74
N ARG A 190 -33.20 19.49 -16.70
CA ARG A 190 -34.06 18.32 -16.71
C ARG A 190 -34.17 17.90 -18.16
N ASP A 191 -33.50 16.81 -18.49
CA ASP A 191 -33.76 16.13 -19.75
C ASP A 191 -35.23 15.70 -19.72
N GLU A 192 -36.06 16.24 -20.61
CA GLU A 192 -37.49 15.94 -20.71
C GLU A 192 -37.67 14.52 -21.23
N GLY A 193 -37.41 13.54 -20.35
CA GLY A 193 -37.91 12.18 -20.42
C GLY A 193 -37.91 11.55 -21.80
N LYS A 194 -36.82 11.65 -22.58
CA LYS A 194 -36.64 10.71 -23.69
C LYS A 194 -36.69 9.31 -23.07
N PRO A 195 -37.54 8.39 -23.57
CA PRO A 195 -37.59 7.04 -23.06
C PRO A 195 -36.18 6.46 -23.09
N LEU A 196 -35.64 6.18 -21.91
CA LEU A 196 -34.29 5.66 -21.76
C LEU A 196 -34.29 4.23 -22.27
N THR A 197 -33.75 4.02 -23.46
CA THR A 197 -33.45 2.69 -23.95
C THR A 197 -32.07 2.28 -23.42
N SER A 198 -31.97 1.07 -22.86
CA SER A 198 -30.67 0.50 -22.52
C SER A 198 -29.78 0.48 -23.77
N ARG A 199 -28.70 1.26 -23.75
CA ARG A 199 -27.68 1.17 -24.80
C ARG A 199 -27.00 -0.17 -24.63
N LYS A 200 -27.14 -1.05 -25.63
CA LYS A 200 -26.30 -2.23 -25.71
C LYS A 200 -24.88 -1.76 -26.05
N PRO A 201 -23.85 -2.15 -25.29
CA PRO A 201 -22.48 -1.84 -25.65
C PRO A 201 -22.24 -2.38 -27.06
N ALA A 202 -21.86 -1.50 -27.99
CA ALA A 202 -21.60 -1.87 -29.38
C ALA A 202 -20.30 -2.67 -29.54
N ALA A 203 -19.44 -2.63 -28.52
CA ALA A 203 -18.15 -3.33 -28.48
C ALA A 203 -18.01 -4.10 -27.18
N ALA A 204 -17.36 -5.26 -27.25
CA ALA A 204 -16.85 -5.93 -26.07
C ALA A 204 -15.72 -5.07 -25.46
N ILE A 205 -15.75 -4.85 -24.15
CA ILE A 205 -14.61 -4.26 -23.45
C ILE A 205 -13.53 -5.33 -23.43
N ASP A 206 -12.39 -5.02 -24.03
CA ASP A 206 -11.20 -5.85 -23.94
C ASP A 206 -10.73 -5.90 -22.48
N ARG A 207 -10.87 -7.07 -21.85
CA ARG A 207 -10.44 -7.31 -20.47
C ARG A 207 -9.09 -8.00 -20.39
N ASP A 208 -8.51 -8.34 -21.53
CA ASP A 208 -7.27 -9.10 -21.61
C ASP A 208 -6.04 -8.18 -21.66
N TRP A 209 -6.21 -6.94 -22.15
CA TRP A 209 -5.18 -5.92 -22.14
C TRP A 209 -5.06 -5.27 -20.76
N ARG A 210 -3.89 -5.40 -20.11
CA ARG A 210 -3.56 -4.71 -18.86
C ARG A 210 -2.06 -4.45 -18.74
N VAL A 211 -1.71 -3.49 -17.89
CA VAL A 211 -0.35 -3.39 -17.34
C VAL A 211 -0.27 -4.42 -16.21
N ALA A 212 0.72 -5.30 -16.27
CA ALA A 212 0.95 -6.35 -15.29
C ALA A 212 2.30 -6.16 -14.61
N SER A 213 2.38 -6.60 -13.35
CA SER A 213 3.58 -6.66 -12.53
C SER A 213 3.94 -8.11 -12.17
N PHE A 214 5.09 -8.36 -11.55
CA PHE A 214 5.42 -9.69 -11.01
C PHE A 214 4.33 -10.21 -10.04
N THR A 215 3.80 -9.35 -9.18
CA THR A 215 2.71 -9.70 -8.25
C THR A 215 1.42 -10.14 -8.95
N SER A 216 1.18 -9.67 -10.18
CA SER A 216 0.06 -10.12 -11.01
C SER A 216 0.21 -11.56 -11.52
N PHE A 217 1.44 -12.12 -11.56
CA PHE A 217 1.71 -13.50 -11.98
C PHE A 217 1.70 -14.49 -10.81
N SER A 218 1.86 -14.02 -9.57
CA SER A 218 1.96 -14.87 -8.37
C SER A 218 0.65 -15.12 -7.63
N LYS A 219 -0.37 -14.25 -7.76
CA LYS A 219 -1.65 -14.37 -7.03
C LYS A 219 -2.87 -14.47 -7.95
N ARG A 220 -3.85 -15.28 -7.52
CA ARG A 220 -5.24 -15.22 -8.02
C ARG A 220 -5.85 -13.92 -7.46
N ASP A 221 -6.18 -12.99 -8.34
CA ASP A 221 -6.92 -11.75 -8.08
C ASP A 221 -6.20 -10.69 -7.21
N ALA A 222 -5.16 -10.06 -7.78
CA ALA A 222 -4.59 -8.82 -7.26
C ALA A 222 -5.08 -7.61 -8.08
N GLU A 223 -6.23 -7.03 -7.73
CA GLU A 223 -6.56 -5.63 -8.05
C GLU A 223 -5.80 -4.71 -7.07
N PHE A 224 -4.46 -4.70 -7.14
CA PHE A 224 -3.62 -3.82 -6.33
C PHE A 224 -3.11 -2.65 -7.15
N VAL A 225 -2.96 -1.49 -6.49
CA VAL A 225 -2.21 -0.35 -7.03
C VAL A 225 -0.74 -0.77 -7.08
N GLU A 226 -0.12 -0.71 -8.26
CA GLU A 226 1.26 -1.13 -8.49
C GLU A 226 2.25 -0.15 -7.83
N LEU A 227 2.68 -0.50 -6.62
CA LEU A 227 3.88 0.05 -5.97
C LEU A 227 5.12 -0.76 -6.44
N PRO A 228 6.35 -0.24 -6.29
CA PRO A 228 7.55 -1.06 -6.41
C PRO A 228 7.38 -2.32 -5.55
N ASP A 229 7.82 -3.49 -6.04
CA ASP A 229 7.70 -4.80 -5.37
C ASP A 229 8.57 -4.87 -4.09
N ARG A 230 8.37 -3.94 -3.16
CA ARG A 230 8.92 -3.92 -1.81
C ARG A 230 8.17 -5.00 -1.05
N ASP A 231 8.86 -5.80 -0.25
CA ASP A 231 8.35 -7.00 0.43
C ASP A 231 7.03 -6.77 1.22
N GLU A 232 5.89 -6.69 0.54
CA GLU A 232 4.55 -6.56 1.13
C GLU A 232 4.03 -7.92 1.62
N THR A 233 4.71 -9.01 1.24
CA THR A 233 4.47 -10.34 1.79
C THR A 233 5.42 -10.57 2.96
N GLY A 234 5.18 -9.88 4.06
CA GLY A 234 5.40 -10.48 5.37
C GLY A 234 4.47 -11.68 5.48
N GLY A 235 4.85 -12.81 4.86
CA GLY A 235 4.15 -14.06 5.09
C GLY A 235 4.23 -14.32 6.58
N ASP A 236 3.08 -14.33 7.25
CA ASP A 236 2.96 -14.96 8.56
C ASP A 236 3.60 -16.35 8.41
N TYR A 237 4.77 -16.49 9.02
CA TYR A 237 5.31 -17.80 9.29
C TYR A 237 4.34 -18.38 10.31
N PRO A 238 3.59 -19.44 10.00
CA PRO A 238 2.80 -20.09 11.03
C PRO A 238 3.76 -20.43 12.16
N ALA A 239 3.45 -19.95 13.37
CA ALA A 239 4.27 -20.15 14.57
C ALA A 239 4.59 -21.63 14.82
N SER A 240 3.86 -22.55 14.19
CA SER A 240 4.04 -24.00 14.28
C SER A 240 5.30 -24.55 13.58
N ASP A 241 5.88 -23.86 12.59
CA ASP A 241 7.14 -24.30 11.97
C ASP A 241 8.38 -23.67 12.64
N MET A 242 8.18 -22.80 13.64
CA MET A 242 9.24 -22.19 14.46
C MET A 242 9.38 -22.84 15.85
N ALA A 243 9.18 -24.15 15.95
CA ALA A 243 9.57 -24.92 17.13
C ALA A 243 11.08 -25.20 17.15
N ALA A 244 11.88 -24.14 17.07
CA ALA A 244 13.23 -24.10 17.60
C ALA A 244 13.40 -22.71 18.21
N ALA A 245 12.97 -22.58 19.46
CA ALA A 245 13.29 -21.44 20.31
C ALA A 245 14.82 -21.36 20.45
N GLY A 246 15.46 -20.66 19.52
CA GLY A 246 16.76 -20.06 19.76
C GLY A 246 16.54 -18.87 20.69
N GLU A 247 17.33 -18.78 21.76
CA GLU A 247 17.36 -17.65 22.70
C GLU A 247 17.17 -16.32 21.95
N GLU A 248 16.21 -15.49 22.39
CA GLU A 248 16.18 -14.11 21.92
C GLU A 248 17.55 -13.50 22.26
N PRO A 249 18.34 -13.05 21.27
CA PRO A 249 19.59 -12.40 21.58
C PRO A 249 19.27 -11.21 22.47
N GLY A 250 19.81 -11.20 23.69
CA GLY A 250 19.67 -10.06 24.58
C GLY A 250 20.27 -8.82 23.91
N GLY A 251 19.44 -7.86 23.54
CA GLY A 251 19.86 -6.56 23.01
C GLY A 251 19.28 -6.17 21.65
N MET A 252 19.54 -4.93 21.26
CA MET A 252 19.17 -4.39 19.95
C MET A 252 20.13 -4.95 18.88
N SER A 253 19.58 -5.45 17.78
CA SER A 253 20.34 -5.95 16.63
C SER A 253 19.49 -5.83 15.36
N ILE A 254 20.11 -6.06 14.19
CA ILE A 254 19.36 -6.08 12.93
C ILE A 254 18.28 -7.18 12.90
N PHE A 255 18.44 -8.24 13.70
CA PHE A 255 17.43 -9.30 13.81
C PHE A 255 16.21 -8.89 14.64
N THR A 256 16.39 -7.96 15.59
CA THR A 256 15.31 -7.41 16.44
C THR A 256 14.74 -6.09 15.92
N PHE A 257 15.33 -5.51 14.86
CA PHE A 257 14.76 -4.35 14.16
C PHE A 257 13.34 -4.68 13.65
N PRO A 258 12.38 -3.73 13.69
CA PRO A 258 10.99 -3.95 13.31
C PRO A 258 10.81 -4.71 11.99
N LYS A 259 9.75 -5.51 11.91
CA LYS A 259 9.41 -6.32 10.72
C LYS A 259 8.24 -5.67 9.96
N GLY A 260 8.00 -6.15 8.74
CA GLY A 260 6.88 -5.73 7.91
C GLY A 260 7.23 -4.63 6.89
N ALA A 261 6.21 -4.20 6.14
CA ALA A 261 6.38 -3.35 4.96
C ALA A 261 7.10 -2.02 5.25
N GLN A 262 6.81 -1.36 6.37
CA GLN A 262 7.47 -0.09 6.74
C GLN A 262 8.98 -0.25 6.97
N ALA A 263 9.39 -1.37 7.59
CA ALA A 263 10.80 -1.69 7.75
C ALA A 263 11.47 -2.02 6.42
N GLY A 264 10.75 -2.71 5.51
CA GLY A 264 11.19 -2.94 4.13
C GLY A 264 11.42 -1.63 3.37
N ILE A 265 10.43 -0.73 3.36
CA ILE A 265 10.53 0.59 2.71
C ILE A 265 11.72 1.39 3.25
N PHE A 266 11.93 1.38 4.58
CA PHE A 266 13.09 2.01 5.19
C PHE A 266 14.40 1.42 4.67
N MET A 267 14.53 0.09 4.64
CA MET A 267 15.75 -0.58 4.20
C MET A 267 16.04 -0.38 2.71
N HIS A 268 15.06 -0.54 1.82
CA HIS A 268 15.25 -0.33 0.38
C HIS A 268 15.70 1.10 0.11
N GLY A 269 15.00 2.08 0.68
CA GLY A 269 15.37 3.48 0.48
C GLY A 269 16.73 3.84 1.06
N LEU A 270 17.19 3.15 2.12
CA LEU A 270 18.54 3.34 2.64
C LEU A 270 19.61 2.95 1.61
N PHE A 271 19.42 1.84 0.89
CA PHE A 271 20.36 1.39 -0.15
C PHE A 271 20.19 2.14 -1.48
N GLU A 272 19.01 2.71 -1.74
CA GLU A 272 18.75 3.60 -2.88
C GLU A 272 19.60 4.87 -2.81
N ASP A 273 19.65 5.52 -1.64
CA ASP A 273 20.40 6.76 -1.43
C ASP A 273 21.91 6.55 -1.18
N LEU A 274 22.35 5.30 -1.04
CA LEU A 274 23.71 4.98 -0.62
C LEU A 274 24.71 5.20 -1.75
N ASP A 275 25.78 5.96 -1.46
CA ASP A 275 26.95 6.03 -2.34
C ASP A 275 27.88 4.84 -2.04
N PHE A 276 27.72 3.75 -2.80
CA PHE A 276 28.51 2.52 -2.63
C PHE A 276 30.02 2.75 -2.77
N SER A 277 30.44 3.72 -3.59
CA SER A 277 31.87 4.05 -3.78
C SER A 277 32.51 4.73 -2.56
N ARG A 278 31.68 5.20 -1.60
CA ARG A 278 32.08 5.89 -0.37
C ARG A 278 31.22 5.43 0.80
N ALA A 279 31.09 4.11 0.96
CA ALA A 279 30.26 3.50 2.00
C ALA A 279 30.91 3.50 3.41
N ASP A 280 31.88 4.39 3.65
CA ASP A 280 32.61 4.56 4.89
C ASP A 280 32.29 5.89 5.61
N GLY A 281 32.51 5.90 6.93
CA GLY A 281 32.51 7.12 7.74
C GLY A 281 31.16 7.80 8.00
N GLU A 282 31.25 9.10 8.31
CA GLU A 282 30.19 9.97 8.86
C GLU A 282 28.99 10.15 7.91
N LYS A 283 29.19 10.07 6.59
CA LYS A 283 28.10 10.26 5.62
C LYS A 283 27.05 9.17 5.68
N VAL A 284 27.48 7.93 5.93
CA VAL A 284 26.54 6.82 6.12
C VAL A 284 25.79 7.00 7.44
N ASP A 285 26.46 7.52 8.47
CA ASP A 285 25.81 7.80 9.76
C ASP A 285 24.74 8.89 9.64
N GLU A 286 25.06 9.98 8.94
CA GLU A 286 24.10 11.06 8.63
C GLU A 286 22.91 10.53 7.82
N LEU A 287 23.16 9.70 6.81
CA LEU A 287 22.10 9.09 5.99
C LEU A 287 21.18 8.19 6.82
N VAL A 288 21.75 7.33 7.66
CA VAL A 288 21.01 6.42 8.55
C VAL A 288 20.17 7.23 9.53
N LEU A 289 20.73 8.24 10.20
CA LEU A 289 20.00 9.08 11.15
C LEU A 289 18.84 9.82 10.48
N LYS A 290 19.10 10.47 9.34
CA LYS A 290 18.07 11.18 8.57
C LYS A 290 16.92 10.26 8.16
N ARG A 291 17.21 9.02 7.76
CA ARG A 291 16.15 8.06 7.39
C ARG A 291 15.42 7.48 8.60
N LEU A 292 16.11 7.23 9.72
CA LEU A 292 15.46 6.80 10.97
C LEU A 292 14.44 7.86 11.43
N GLU A 293 14.83 9.13 11.41
CA GLU A 293 13.95 10.26 11.74
C GLU A 293 12.74 10.33 10.80
N LYS A 294 12.97 10.31 9.48
CA LYS A 294 11.89 10.36 8.47
C LYS A 294 10.90 9.20 8.61
N SER A 295 11.38 8.01 8.99
CA SER A 295 10.55 6.81 9.15
C SER A 295 9.94 6.62 10.54
N GLY A 296 10.25 7.51 11.50
CA GLY A 296 9.72 7.45 12.87
C GLY A 296 10.36 6.38 13.76
N TYR A 297 11.59 5.94 13.45
CA TYR A 297 12.34 4.99 14.26
C TYR A 297 13.30 5.69 15.23
N SER A 298 13.52 5.10 16.41
CA SER A 298 14.45 5.61 17.42
C SER A 298 15.88 5.69 16.89
N ALA A 299 16.60 6.77 17.24
CA ALA A 299 18.01 6.94 16.93
C ALA A 299 18.91 5.86 17.56
N GLU A 300 18.43 5.15 18.59
CA GLU A 300 19.11 4.01 19.21
C GLU A 300 19.38 2.87 18.21
N TRP A 301 18.63 2.80 17.10
CA TRP A 301 18.85 1.81 16.04
C TRP A 301 20.05 2.15 15.13
N GLN A 302 20.55 3.38 15.17
CA GLN A 302 21.63 3.86 14.31
C GLN A 302 22.84 2.92 14.26
N PRO A 303 23.47 2.48 15.38
CA PRO A 303 24.65 1.64 15.32
C PRO A 303 24.36 0.26 14.70
N HIS A 304 23.16 -0.28 14.88
CA HIS A 304 22.77 -1.59 14.35
C HIS A 304 22.49 -1.54 12.85
N ILE A 305 21.82 -0.49 12.38
CA ILE A 305 21.62 -0.26 10.95
C ILE A 305 22.94 0.07 10.27
N ARG A 306 23.78 0.92 10.87
CA ARG A 306 25.11 1.25 10.37
C ARG A 306 25.99 0.01 10.23
N GLY A 307 25.94 -0.88 11.22
CA GLY A 307 26.63 -2.17 11.21
C GLY A 307 26.12 -3.08 10.09
N MET A 308 24.81 -3.16 9.87
CA MET A 308 24.23 -3.92 8.75
C MET A 308 24.68 -3.37 7.40
N VAL A 309 24.60 -2.06 7.17
CA VAL A 309 25.10 -1.43 5.93
C VAL A 309 26.57 -1.78 5.71
N GLY A 310 27.40 -1.63 6.74
CA GLY A 310 28.82 -1.98 6.69
C GLY A 310 29.07 -3.44 6.28
N LYS A 311 28.32 -4.38 6.86
CA LYS A 311 28.41 -5.80 6.47
C LYS A 311 27.98 -6.02 5.02
N VAL A 312 26.85 -5.45 4.60
CA VAL A 312 26.32 -5.62 3.25
C VAL A 312 27.29 -5.11 2.19
N VAL A 313 27.87 -3.92 2.39
CA VAL A 313 28.75 -3.32 1.37
C VAL A 313 30.13 -3.96 1.31
N SER A 314 30.64 -4.47 2.44
CA SER A 314 32.01 -5.01 2.53
C SER A 314 32.12 -6.52 2.34
N THR A 315 31.03 -7.26 2.51
CA THR A 315 31.06 -8.74 2.37
C THR A 315 31.33 -9.13 0.92
N PRO A 316 32.40 -9.91 0.65
CA PRO A 316 32.69 -10.36 -0.71
C PRO A 316 31.59 -11.26 -1.26
N ILE A 317 31.06 -10.89 -2.42
CA ILE A 317 30.09 -11.67 -3.18
C ILE A 317 30.88 -12.55 -4.15
N GLN A 318 30.82 -13.86 -3.94
CA GLN A 318 31.43 -14.84 -4.84
C GLN A 318 30.64 -14.93 -6.14
N THR A 319 31.33 -14.86 -7.27
CA THR A 319 30.78 -15.05 -8.62
C THR A 319 31.67 -16.00 -9.43
N PRO A 320 31.19 -16.56 -10.55
CA PRO A 320 32.03 -17.41 -11.39
C PRO A 320 33.29 -16.71 -11.94
N SER A 321 33.30 -15.38 -11.98
CA SER A 321 34.41 -14.57 -12.51
C SER A 321 35.38 -14.08 -11.43
N GLY A 322 35.15 -14.43 -10.16
CA GLY A 322 35.90 -13.94 -9.01
C GLY A 322 34.98 -13.43 -7.90
N SER A 323 35.53 -12.70 -6.93
CA SER A 323 34.77 -12.07 -5.86
C SER A 323 34.89 -10.56 -5.90
N PHE A 324 33.80 -9.85 -5.60
CA PHE A 324 33.82 -8.40 -5.40
C PHE A 324 32.94 -8.02 -4.22
N SER A 325 33.19 -6.87 -3.61
CA SER A 325 32.31 -6.26 -2.63
C SER A 325 31.59 -5.06 -3.25
N LEU A 326 30.42 -4.70 -2.73
CA LEU A 326 29.68 -3.56 -3.27
C LEU A 326 30.42 -2.23 -3.05
N CYS A 327 31.29 -2.14 -2.04
CA CYS A 327 32.18 -1.00 -1.87
C CYS A 327 33.23 -0.84 -2.97
N ASP A 328 33.46 -1.86 -3.81
CA ASP A 328 34.39 -1.81 -4.94
C ASP A 328 33.74 -1.21 -6.20
N LEU A 329 32.45 -0.88 -6.15
CA LEU A 329 31.72 -0.29 -7.27
C LEU A 329 32.20 1.14 -7.54
N ARG A 330 32.41 1.43 -8.82
CA ARG A 330 32.85 2.76 -9.26
C ARG A 330 31.66 3.69 -9.29
N LYS A 331 31.86 4.95 -8.93
CA LYS A 331 30.80 5.95 -9.03
C LYS A 331 30.24 6.01 -10.45
N GLY A 332 28.93 5.87 -10.58
CA GLY A 332 28.22 5.84 -11.86
C GLY A 332 28.16 4.46 -12.53
N SER A 333 28.68 3.40 -11.91
CA SER A 333 28.55 2.02 -12.40
C SER A 333 27.30 1.31 -11.88
N TRP A 334 26.39 2.00 -11.18
CA TRP A 334 25.11 1.44 -10.75
C TRP A 334 23.96 2.42 -11.01
N ILE A 335 22.77 1.84 -11.14
CA ILE A 335 21.48 2.54 -11.19
C ILE A 335 20.60 1.89 -10.12
N ALA A 336 20.13 2.68 -9.17
CA ALA A 336 19.14 2.26 -8.20
C ALA A 336 17.72 2.47 -8.75
N GLU A 337 16.78 1.63 -8.35
CA GLU A 337 15.36 1.64 -8.78
C GLU A 337 15.18 1.79 -10.31
N LEU A 338 15.81 0.89 -11.08
CA LEU A 338 15.65 0.89 -12.53
C LEU A 338 14.25 0.39 -12.90
N GLU A 339 13.39 1.32 -13.29
CA GLU A 339 12.07 1.03 -13.85
C GLU A 339 12.19 0.46 -15.28
N PHE A 340 11.40 -0.56 -15.57
CA PHE A 340 11.30 -1.13 -16.92
C PHE A 340 9.86 -1.34 -17.37
N PHE A 341 9.68 -1.33 -18.69
CA PHE A 341 8.45 -1.70 -19.37
C PHE A 341 8.78 -2.50 -20.63
N PHE A 342 8.02 -3.58 -20.89
CA PHE A 342 8.04 -4.23 -22.20
C PHE A 342 6.65 -4.69 -22.63
N PRO A 343 6.37 -4.74 -23.94
CA PRO A 343 5.10 -5.22 -24.45
C PRO A 343 4.96 -6.72 -24.17
N LEU A 344 3.91 -7.07 -23.44
CA LEU A 344 3.62 -8.41 -22.97
C LEU A 344 2.69 -9.11 -23.97
N ARG A 345 3.21 -10.16 -24.60
CA ARG A 345 2.45 -11.06 -25.46
C ARG A 345 1.37 -11.78 -24.63
N PHE A 346 0.33 -12.25 -25.29
CA PHE A 346 -0.69 -13.07 -24.64
C PHE A 346 -0.05 -14.29 -23.95
N ILE A 347 -0.13 -14.32 -22.63
CA ILE A 347 0.47 -15.34 -21.78
C ILE A 347 -0.54 -15.88 -20.77
N THR A 348 -0.46 -17.18 -20.49
CA THR A 348 -1.26 -17.88 -19.49
C THR A 348 -0.36 -18.55 -18.47
N SER A 349 -0.90 -18.86 -17.28
CA SER A 349 -0.18 -19.63 -16.25
C SER A 349 0.32 -20.96 -16.78
N ASP A 350 -0.44 -21.62 -17.66
CA ASP A 350 -0.07 -22.91 -18.25
C ASP A 350 1.11 -22.79 -19.21
N LEU A 351 1.09 -21.79 -20.10
CA LEU A 351 2.18 -21.56 -21.05
C LEU A 351 3.49 -21.24 -20.33
N LEU A 352 3.44 -20.35 -19.32
CA LEU A 352 4.60 -20.03 -18.51
C LEU A 352 5.08 -21.24 -17.70
N SER A 353 4.17 -21.99 -17.08
CA SER A 353 4.50 -23.21 -16.34
C SER A 353 5.15 -24.27 -17.23
N GLN A 354 4.68 -24.45 -18.46
CA GLN A 354 5.28 -25.39 -19.42
C GLN A 354 6.72 -24.99 -19.77
N CYS A 355 6.98 -23.70 -19.99
CA CYS A 355 8.33 -23.20 -20.23
C CYS A 355 9.23 -23.46 -19.01
N LEU A 356 8.81 -23.05 -17.81
CA LEU A 356 9.59 -23.23 -16.59
C LEU A 356 9.87 -24.72 -16.26
N ARG A 357 8.92 -25.63 -16.53
CA ARG A 357 9.12 -27.08 -16.34
C ARG A 357 10.23 -27.64 -17.23
N LYS A 358 10.37 -27.18 -18.47
CA LYS A 358 11.46 -27.65 -19.37
C LYS A 358 12.83 -27.33 -18.80
N TRP A 359 12.95 -26.18 -18.14
CA TRP A 359 14.17 -25.69 -17.53
C TRP A 359 14.38 -26.17 -16.10
N SER A 360 13.43 -26.92 -15.52
CA SER A 360 13.63 -27.57 -14.23
C SER A 360 14.86 -28.49 -14.29
N GLY A 361 15.73 -28.39 -13.28
CA GLY A 361 17.00 -29.13 -13.22
C GLY A 361 18.17 -28.52 -14.00
N HIS A 362 17.95 -27.44 -14.76
CA HIS A 362 19.04 -26.70 -15.43
C HIS A 362 19.53 -25.51 -14.60
N THR A 363 18.84 -25.19 -13.51
CA THR A 363 19.22 -24.19 -12.52
C THR A 363 19.41 -24.88 -11.17
N ASN A 364 20.62 -24.79 -10.59
CA ASN A 364 20.90 -25.39 -9.28
C ASN A 364 20.45 -24.50 -8.10
N ALA A 365 20.04 -23.26 -8.38
CA ALA A 365 19.73 -22.28 -7.35
C ALA A 365 18.24 -22.25 -6.97
N ALA A 366 17.33 -22.37 -7.94
CA ALA A 366 15.89 -22.25 -7.72
C ALA A 366 15.09 -23.51 -8.09
N ASP A 367 14.11 -23.87 -7.25
CA ASP A 367 13.12 -24.90 -7.57
C ASP A 367 12.00 -24.32 -8.46
N LEU A 368 12.18 -24.43 -9.77
CA LEU A 368 11.20 -23.98 -10.75
C LEU A 368 9.90 -24.79 -10.73
N LEU A 369 9.92 -26.04 -10.21
CA LEU A 369 8.71 -26.86 -10.11
C LEU A 369 7.79 -26.32 -9.00
N GLN A 370 8.37 -25.85 -7.89
CA GLN A 370 7.64 -25.13 -6.85
C GLN A 370 7.00 -23.84 -7.37
N VAL A 371 7.68 -23.12 -8.27
CA VAL A 371 7.08 -21.94 -8.92
C VAL A 371 5.86 -22.35 -9.75
N CYS A 372 5.99 -23.40 -10.56
CA CYS A 372 4.92 -23.88 -11.42
C CYS A 372 3.67 -24.32 -10.66
N SER A 373 3.80 -24.88 -9.46
CA SER A 373 2.64 -25.30 -8.65
C SER A 373 1.87 -24.11 -8.06
N SER A 374 2.51 -22.94 -7.98
CA SER A 374 1.94 -21.72 -7.41
C SER A 374 1.43 -20.73 -8.46
N LEU A 375 1.77 -20.94 -9.75
CA LEU A 375 1.28 -20.12 -10.85
C LEU A 375 -0.24 -20.28 -11.04
N GLY A 376 -0.98 -19.18 -10.94
CA GLY A 376 -2.44 -19.20 -11.00
C GLY A 376 -3.08 -17.91 -11.51
N PHE A 377 -2.39 -17.16 -12.37
CA PHE A 377 -2.86 -15.87 -12.88
C PHE A 377 -3.82 -16.02 -14.08
N ARG A 378 -4.74 -15.05 -14.23
CA ARG A 378 -5.65 -14.98 -15.38
C ARG A 378 -4.86 -14.64 -16.66
N PRO A 379 -5.26 -15.14 -17.85
CA PRO A 379 -4.64 -14.76 -19.12
C PRO A 379 -4.44 -13.24 -19.24
N VAL A 380 -3.31 -12.83 -19.80
CA VAL A 380 -2.91 -11.43 -19.89
C VAL A 380 -2.15 -11.14 -21.16
N ARG A 381 -2.43 -9.97 -21.75
CA ARG A 381 -1.59 -9.29 -22.74
C ARG A 381 -1.50 -7.81 -22.38
N GLY A 382 -0.56 -7.07 -22.97
CA GLY A 382 -0.45 -5.63 -22.76
C GLY A 382 0.96 -5.21 -22.46
N MET A 383 1.26 -4.78 -21.24
CA MET A 383 2.60 -4.35 -20.83
C MET A 383 3.00 -5.06 -19.54
N LEU A 384 4.27 -5.45 -19.41
CA LEU A 384 4.84 -5.81 -18.13
C LEU A 384 5.66 -4.63 -17.59
N ARG A 385 5.39 -4.23 -16.35
CA ARG A 385 6.13 -3.21 -15.61
C ARG A 385 6.81 -3.83 -14.40
N GLY A 386 7.97 -3.30 -14.03
CA GLY A 386 8.59 -3.59 -12.75
C GLY A 386 9.72 -2.62 -12.41
N PHE A 387 10.27 -2.81 -11.22
CA PHE A 387 11.39 -2.03 -10.70
C PHE A 387 12.47 -2.97 -10.19
N MET A 388 13.69 -2.80 -10.68
CA MET A 388 14.86 -3.51 -10.17
C MET A 388 15.52 -2.62 -9.13
N ASP A 389 15.68 -3.11 -7.90
CA ASP A 389 16.26 -2.29 -6.82
C ASP A 389 17.63 -1.73 -7.19
N MET A 390 18.47 -2.54 -7.83
CA MET A 390 19.77 -2.10 -8.31
C MET A 390 20.24 -2.91 -9.52
N VAL A 391 20.74 -2.20 -10.53
CA VAL A 391 21.51 -2.79 -11.63
C VAL A 391 22.89 -2.15 -11.62
N PHE A 392 23.95 -2.95 -11.68
CA PHE A 392 25.30 -2.42 -11.69
C PHE A 392 26.25 -3.18 -12.61
N GLU A 393 27.30 -2.49 -13.03
CA GLU A 393 28.41 -3.04 -13.79
C GLU A 393 29.63 -3.20 -12.90
N HIS A 394 30.27 -4.37 -12.99
CA HIS A 394 31.56 -4.64 -12.40
C HIS A 394 32.35 -5.59 -13.29
N GLY A 395 33.58 -5.22 -13.64
CA GLY A 395 34.48 -6.08 -14.41
C GLY A 395 33.98 -6.42 -15.82
N GLY A 396 33.21 -5.53 -16.45
CA GLY A 396 32.58 -5.71 -17.76
C GLY A 396 31.30 -6.54 -17.73
N LYS A 397 30.81 -6.91 -16.53
CA LYS A 397 29.60 -7.71 -16.34
C LYS A 397 28.51 -6.92 -15.63
N PHE A 398 27.27 -7.08 -16.09
CA PHE A 398 26.08 -6.47 -15.52
C PHE A 398 25.38 -7.43 -14.56
N TYR A 399 25.06 -6.94 -13.37
CA TYR A 399 24.41 -7.69 -12.31
C TYR A 399 23.06 -7.07 -12.01
N LEU A 400 22.07 -7.94 -11.79
CA LEU A 400 20.80 -7.57 -11.19
C LEU A 400 20.86 -7.84 -9.70
N LEU A 401 20.45 -6.88 -8.89
CA LEU A 401 20.39 -7.03 -7.45
C LEU A 401 19.04 -6.59 -6.91
N ASP A 402 18.52 -7.38 -5.97
CA ASP A 402 17.27 -7.15 -5.27
C ASP A 402 17.50 -7.25 -3.74
N TRP A 403 17.05 -6.25 -2.99
CA TRP A 403 17.17 -6.18 -1.54
C TRP A 403 16.00 -6.90 -0.90
N LYS A 404 16.28 -7.76 0.08
CA LYS A 404 15.25 -8.49 0.82
C LYS A 404 15.32 -8.20 2.31
N SER A 405 14.19 -7.76 2.85
CA SER A 405 14.05 -7.40 4.27
C SER A 405 13.46 -8.53 5.12
N ASN A 406 13.15 -9.68 4.50
CA ASN A 406 12.52 -10.84 5.15
C ASN A 406 13.28 -11.27 6.41
N HIS A 407 12.52 -11.63 7.43
CA HIS A 407 13.05 -12.19 8.67
C HIS A 407 12.93 -13.71 8.63
N LEU A 408 14.06 -14.41 8.52
CA LEU A 408 14.13 -15.89 8.50
C LEU A 408 14.47 -16.49 9.86
N GLY A 409 14.90 -15.65 10.81
CA GLY A 409 15.36 -16.03 12.14
C GLY A 409 16.30 -14.99 12.73
N ASN A 410 16.88 -15.32 13.88
CA ASN A 410 17.62 -14.39 14.73
C ASN A 410 19.14 -14.58 14.67
N ARG A 411 19.64 -15.44 13.78
CA ARG A 411 21.07 -15.67 13.61
C ARG A 411 21.46 -15.72 12.13
N PRO A 412 22.73 -15.46 11.77
CA PRO A 412 23.20 -15.60 10.38
C PRO A 412 22.93 -16.99 9.78
N GLU A 413 22.95 -18.05 10.59
CA GLU A 413 22.68 -19.42 10.14
C GLU A 413 21.21 -19.64 9.74
N ASP A 414 20.32 -18.71 10.09
CA ASP A 414 18.93 -18.67 9.60
C ASP A 414 18.82 -18.19 8.15
N TYR A 415 19.91 -17.68 7.61
CA TYR A 415 20.04 -17.20 6.23
C TYR A 415 21.05 -18.04 5.45
N SER A 416 21.18 -19.32 5.80
CA SER A 416 21.97 -20.30 5.05
C SER A 416 21.36 -20.55 3.66
N ARG A 417 22.17 -21.05 2.73
CA ARG A 417 21.75 -21.36 1.35
C ARG A 417 20.47 -22.19 1.27
N GLU A 418 20.30 -23.18 2.15
CA GLU A 418 19.09 -24.01 2.20
C GLU A 418 17.85 -23.19 2.61
N LYS A 419 17.97 -22.40 3.68
CA LYS A 419 16.85 -21.57 4.18
C LYS A 419 16.50 -20.45 3.22
N LEU A 420 17.50 -19.85 2.55
CA LEU A 420 17.29 -18.91 1.46
C LEU A 420 16.54 -19.58 0.30
N GLY A 421 16.94 -20.78 -0.12
CA GLY A 421 16.24 -21.52 -1.19
C GLY A 421 14.75 -21.72 -0.89
N ARG A 422 14.41 -22.08 0.35
CA ARG A 422 13.01 -22.20 0.80
C ARG A 422 12.27 -20.85 0.77
N ALA A 423 12.91 -19.78 1.22
CA ALA A 423 12.33 -18.42 1.18
C ALA A 423 12.11 -17.93 -0.26
N MET A 424 13.08 -18.16 -1.15
CA MET A 424 12.99 -17.87 -2.58
C MET A 424 11.79 -18.57 -3.21
N GLY A 425 11.65 -19.88 -2.98
CA GLY A 425 10.53 -20.67 -3.51
C GLY A 425 9.16 -20.23 -2.98
N LYS A 426 9.05 -20.00 -1.66
CA LYS A 426 7.80 -19.58 -1.00
C LYS A 426 7.27 -18.24 -1.53
N ASN A 427 8.17 -17.28 -1.78
CA ASN A 427 7.82 -15.94 -2.24
C ASN A 427 7.84 -15.80 -3.77
N LEU A 428 8.09 -16.89 -4.51
CA LEU A 428 8.18 -16.90 -5.97
C LEU A 428 9.20 -15.92 -6.55
N TYR A 429 10.24 -15.57 -5.79
CA TYR A 429 11.34 -14.72 -6.25
C TYR A 429 12.06 -15.28 -7.49
N PRO A 430 12.12 -16.61 -7.75
CA PRO A 430 12.62 -17.10 -9.02
C PRO A 430 11.85 -16.63 -10.23
N LEU A 431 10.54 -16.50 -10.14
CA LEU A 431 9.76 -15.90 -11.21
C LEU A 431 10.10 -14.41 -11.38
N GLN A 432 10.23 -13.68 -10.27
CA GLN A 432 10.58 -12.25 -10.27
C GLN A 432 11.89 -12.00 -11.01
N TYR A 433 12.98 -12.66 -10.60
CA TYR A 433 14.28 -12.40 -11.22
C TYR A 433 14.34 -12.88 -12.66
N LEU A 434 13.57 -13.91 -13.06
CA LEU A 434 13.50 -14.34 -14.46
C LEU A 434 12.83 -13.27 -15.33
N LEU A 435 11.72 -12.69 -14.87
CA LEU A 435 11.06 -11.57 -15.54
C LEU A 435 12.00 -10.36 -15.64
N TYR A 436 12.72 -10.06 -14.57
CA TYR A 436 13.66 -8.95 -14.55
C TYR A 436 14.89 -9.22 -15.42
N THR A 437 15.37 -10.47 -15.50
CA THR A 437 16.47 -10.85 -16.38
C THR A 437 16.08 -10.69 -17.84
N VAL A 438 14.84 -11.05 -18.23
CA VAL A 438 14.31 -10.78 -19.58
C VAL A 438 14.30 -9.28 -19.87
N ALA A 439 13.78 -8.48 -18.94
CA ALA A 439 13.74 -7.02 -19.08
C ALA A 439 15.14 -6.40 -19.20
N LEU A 440 16.06 -6.80 -18.32
CA LEU A 440 17.43 -6.28 -18.30
C LEU A 440 18.21 -6.73 -19.54
N ASN A 441 18.10 -7.99 -19.94
CA ASN A 441 18.73 -8.50 -21.16
C ASN A 441 18.29 -7.72 -22.40
N ARG A 442 16.99 -7.42 -22.51
CA ARG A 442 16.45 -6.57 -23.58
C ARG A 442 16.94 -5.12 -23.48
N TYR A 443 16.99 -4.57 -22.28
CA TYR A 443 17.48 -3.21 -22.08
C TYR A 443 18.96 -3.07 -22.49
N LEU A 444 19.80 -4.00 -22.07
CA LEU A 444 21.23 -4.02 -22.39
C LEU A 444 21.47 -4.25 -23.88
N SER A 445 20.76 -5.17 -24.53
CA SER A 445 20.92 -5.40 -25.98
C SER A 445 20.55 -4.20 -26.85
N LEU A 446 19.70 -3.30 -26.36
CA LEU A 446 19.33 -2.06 -27.06
C LEU A 446 20.29 -0.89 -26.80
N ARG A 447 21.13 -0.96 -25.76
CA ARG A 447 21.92 0.20 -25.27
C ARG A 447 23.42 -0.04 -25.26
N VAL A 448 23.84 -1.28 -25.05
CA VAL A 448 25.24 -1.66 -24.96
C VAL A 448 25.65 -2.22 -26.32
N ARG A 449 26.63 -1.57 -26.93
CA ARG A 449 27.19 -1.99 -28.21
C ARG A 449 27.90 -3.34 -28.04
N ASP A 450 27.73 -4.23 -29.01
CA ASP A 450 28.34 -5.56 -29.03
C ASP A 450 28.01 -6.40 -27.77
N TYR A 451 26.83 -6.16 -27.18
CA TYR A 451 26.35 -6.89 -26.00
C TYR A 451 26.05 -8.35 -26.35
N ASP A 452 26.63 -9.24 -25.55
CA ASP A 452 26.39 -10.68 -25.58
C ASP A 452 26.09 -11.18 -24.16
N TYR A 453 25.03 -11.96 -24.00
CA TYR A 453 24.56 -12.35 -22.66
C TYR A 453 25.57 -13.22 -21.92
N ASP A 454 26.19 -14.19 -22.59
CA ASP A 454 27.12 -15.14 -21.94
C ASP A 454 28.39 -14.44 -21.42
N THR A 455 28.83 -13.37 -22.11
CA THR A 455 30.02 -12.60 -21.73
C THR A 455 29.71 -11.40 -20.84
N CYS A 456 28.62 -10.68 -21.07
CA CYS A 456 28.29 -9.43 -20.37
C CYS A 456 27.33 -9.61 -19.19
N PHE A 457 26.56 -10.69 -19.07
CA PHE A 457 25.69 -10.89 -17.91
C PHE A 457 26.46 -11.55 -16.76
N GLY A 458 26.34 -10.96 -15.56
CA GLY A 458 27.04 -11.37 -14.35
C GLY A 458 26.20 -12.23 -13.41
N GLY A 459 24.88 -12.14 -13.51
CA GLY A 459 23.94 -12.91 -12.69
C GLY A 459 22.95 -12.06 -11.91
N VAL A 460 22.11 -12.75 -11.15
CA VAL A 460 21.12 -12.17 -10.24
C VAL A 460 21.57 -12.38 -8.79
N LEU A 461 21.37 -11.36 -7.96
CA LEU A 461 21.77 -11.33 -6.55
C LEU A 461 20.55 -10.94 -5.71
N TYR A 462 20.10 -11.83 -4.83
CA TYR A 462 19.04 -11.53 -3.87
C TYR A 462 19.65 -11.44 -2.48
N VAL A 463 19.74 -10.22 -1.95
CA VAL A 463 20.47 -9.92 -0.72
C VAL A 463 19.50 -9.75 0.44
N PHE A 464 19.41 -10.78 1.28
CA PHE A 464 18.66 -10.78 2.53
C PHE A 464 19.44 -10.01 3.59
N LEU A 465 19.14 -8.72 3.72
CA LEU A 465 19.92 -7.72 4.45
C LEU A 465 20.27 -8.12 5.89
N ARG A 466 19.33 -8.78 6.58
CA ARG A 466 19.51 -9.23 7.97
C ARG A 466 20.53 -10.35 8.12
N GLY A 467 20.70 -11.18 7.07
CA GLY A 467 21.50 -12.39 7.09
C GLY A 467 22.94 -12.25 6.59
N VAL A 468 23.29 -11.08 6.05
CA VAL A 468 24.63 -10.86 5.48
C VAL A 468 25.65 -10.78 6.61
N SER A 469 26.62 -11.69 6.58
CA SER A 469 27.71 -11.73 7.55
C SER A 469 29.06 -12.03 6.86
N PRO A 470 30.09 -11.19 7.08
CA PRO A 470 31.43 -11.44 6.54
C PRO A 470 32.15 -12.63 7.21
N GLU A 471 31.75 -12.99 8.43
CA GLU A 471 32.37 -14.08 9.22
C GLU A 471 32.19 -15.47 8.58
N ASN A 472 31.15 -15.64 7.76
CA ASN A 472 30.86 -16.88 7.05
C ASN A 472 31.29 -16.83 5.57
N GLY A 473 32.25 -15.97 5.22
CA GLY A 473 32.78 -15.89 3.85
C GLY A 473 31.76 -15.48 2.77
N GLY A 474 30.66 -14.83 3.15
CA GLY A 474 29.59 -14.44 2.22
C GLY A 474 28.66 -15.59 1.78
N GLU A 475 28.67 -16.71 2.50
CA GLU A 475 27.79 -17.87 2.26
C GLU A 475 26.37 -17.71 2.85
N THR A 476 26.16 -16.72 3.74
CA THR A 476 24.85 -16.42 4.32
C THR A 476 24.30 -15.09 3.82
N GLY A 477 22.97 -15.01 3.67
CA GLY A 477 22.26 -13.78 3.32
C GLY A 477 22.30 -13.38 1.85
N VAL A 478 23.03 -14.08 0.97
CA VAL A 478 23.07 -13.77 -0.46
C VAL A 478 22.70 -15.00 -1.28
N PHE A 479 21.56 -14.92 -1.96
CA PHE A 479 21.17 -15.88 -2.99
C PHE A 479 21.71 -15.42 -4.35
N ARG A 480 22.16 -16.37 -5.18
CA ARG A 480 22.81 -16.12 -6.46
C ARG A 480 22.28 -17.08 -7.51
N ASP A 481 22.00 -16.58 -8.71
CA ASP A 481 21.70 -17.42 -9.88
C ASP A 481 22.21 -16.78 -11.17
N ILE A 482 22.43 -17.60 -12.20
CA ILE A 482 22.74 -17.14 -13.56
C ILE A 482 21.86 -17.96 -14.50
N PRO A 483 20.68 -17.43 -14.89
CA PRO A 483 19.80 -18.12 -15.82
C PRO A 483 20.52 -18.40 -17.15
N PRO A 484 20.45 -19.63 -17.70
CA PRO A 484 21.08 -19.94 -18.98
C PRO A 484 20.55 -19.05 -20.11
N VAL A 485 21.41 -18.63 -21.04
CA VAL A 485 21.02 -17.77 -22.17
C VAL A 485 19.85 -18.33 -22.97
N ALA A 486 19.84 -19.65 -23.19
CA ALA A 486 18.78 -20.33 -23.94
C ALA A 486 17.42 -20.27 -23.21
N MET A 487 17.42 -20.29 -21.88
CA MET A 487 16.22 -20.10 -21.06
C MET A 487 15.70 -18.66 -21.17
N VAL A 488 16.60 -17.67 -21.03
CA VAL A 488 16.25 -16.25 -21.17
C VAL A 488 15.71 -15.96 -22.57
N ARG A 489 16.27 -16.57 -23.62
CA ARG A 489 15.77 -16.45 -24.98
C ARG A 489 14.37 -17.04 -25.13
N GLU A 490 14.13 -18.26 -24.67
CA GLU A 490 12.79 -18.89 -24.74
C GLU A 490 11.74 -18.08 -23.94
N LEU A 491 12.11 -17.57 -22.76
CA LEU A 491 11.24 -16.68 -21.98
C LEU A 491 10.98 -15.35 -22.70
N THR A 492 11.99 -14.79 -23.37
CA THR A 492 11.83 -13.55 -24.15
C THR A 492 10.85 -13.76 -25.31
N GLU A 493 10.98 -14.86 -26.07
CA GLU A 493 10.07 -15.20 -27.17
C GLU A 493 8.63 -15.50 -26.71
N LEU A 494 8.49 -16.04 -25.49
CA LEU A 494 7.22 -16.34 -24.88
C LEU A 494 6.51 -15.09 -24.34
N LEU A 495 7.25 -14.19 -23.69
CA LEU A 495 6.71 -13.06 -22.95
C LEU A 495 6.66 -11.76 -23.77
N VAL A 496 7.65 -11.50 -24.61
CA VAL A 496 7.80 -10.20 -25.27
C VAL A 496 7.14 -10.24 -26.65
N GLU A 497 6.25 -9.29 -26.91
CA GLU A 497 5.73 -9.08 -28.26
C GLU A 497 6.82 -8.43 -29.12
N ALA A 498 7.14 -9.04 -30.26
CA ALA A 498 8.13 -8.49 -31.18
C ALA A 498 7.60 -7.17 -31.77
N ASP A 499 8.40 -6.11 -31.71
CA ASP A 499 8.06 -4.84 -32.35
C ASP A 499 7.95 -5.07 -33.86
N ALA A 500 6.77 -4.86 -34.43
CA ALA A 500 6.51 -4.91 -35.87
C ALA A 500 7.25 -3.81 -36.68
N ARG A 501 8.29 -3.18 -36.12
CA ARG A 501 9.07 -2.08 -36.72
C ARG A 501 10.54 -2.46 -36.97
N GLY A 502 10.85 -3.74 -37.12
CA GLY A 502 12.20 -4.23 -37.39
C GLY A 502 12.49 -4.62 -38.84
N GLU A 503 11.50 -4.61 -39.75
CA GLU A 503 11.69 -5.00 -41.17
C GLU A 503 11.86 -3.82 -42.14
N GLU A 504 11.83 -2.58 -41.67
CA GLU A 504 12.20 -1.41 -42.48
C GLU A 504 13.19 -0.53 -41.71
N LEU A 505 14.48 -0.86 -41.81
CA LEU A 505 15.60 0.09 -41.75
C LEU A 505 16.86 -0.52 -42.38
#